data_AF-A0AAV8CLG6-F1
#
_entry.id   AF-A0AAV8CLG6-F1
#
_cell.length_a   1.000
_cell.length_b   1.000
_cell.length_c   1.000
_cell.angle_alpha   90.00
_cell.angle_beta   90.00
_cell.angle_gamma   90.00
#
_symmetry.space_group_name_H-M   'P 1'
#
loop_
_entity.id
_entity.type
_entity.pdbx_description
1 polymer ?
#
loop_
_entity_poly.entity_id
_entity_poly.type
_entity_poly.pdbx_seq_one_letter_code
_entity_poly.pdbx_strand_id
1 'polypeptide(L)'
;MEDVEVIHAWSTPRSLSTSLMYSFAQRDDMEIVDEPFYANFLIVTGVERPYRDELLSRTEPDVNKLVKEVIFGPGKKKYRYCKQIAYECPHGILSELLKKGKHFILIRNPINILSSFHKVSPASFLELGYPGLLAIYTELSELVAAPPVINAEDLQNDPEAVLRGLCDDLGIPFQASMLGWEAGSKEYDGVWAPWWYKGVHKSTCFMKPRKYPPVSVFDWVLRGGAVVLEGLCAYNGKVFKLDEHIDRILYSAKALPVNQVLGEEAIKDAIFKTLISNGMLKSSCIKLALICCKKVTFGKCASHDDLYNCTLIVAVERKEPIYDKSAGMKLTTRAAMPNNSPNLDSDTGEARDSIIMDKDGVSSKINATNIFMVKKGEVFATNIAKSRLPSITYITVVEIINKEKLTLHEQAITLSEFHTADEVWATGTMGEITPVVMMNGCVIGNGEVGPVTKRVIDAYKDLIEESGVAIPVNHDA
;
A
#
# COMPACT_ATOMS: atom_id res chain seq x y z
N MET A 1 -53.51 -13.40 3.67
CA MET A 1 -52.20 -12.71 3.70
C MET A 1 -51.23 -13.65 3.02
N GLU A 2 -50.50 -13.19 2.02
CA GLU A 2 -49.44 -14.00 1.42
C GLU A 2 -48.38 -14.30 2.51
N ASP A 3 -47.83 -15.52 2.50
CA ASP A 3 -46.74 -15.88 3.39
C ASP A 3 -45.50 -15.07 3.01
N VAL A 4 -44.87 -14.44 4.00
CA VAL A 4 -43.65 -13.64 3.80
C VAL A 4 -42.47 -14.55 3.50
N GLU A 5 -41.76 -14.29 2.41
CA GLU A 5 -40.53 -15.00 2.08
C GLU A 5 -39.34 -14.39 2.84
N VAL A 6 -38.74 -15.16 3.75
CA VAL A 6 -37.62 -14.69 4.56
C VAL A 6 -36.27 -14.94 3.86
N ILE A 7 -35.38 -13.94 3.90
CA ILE A 7 -34.01 -14.00 3.42
C ILE A 7 -33.06 -13.80 4.60
N HIS A 8 -32.27 -14.81 4.92
CA HIS A 8 -31.28 -14.78 5.99
C HIS A 8 -29.89 -14.45 5.44
N ALA A 9 -29.33 -13.35 5.92
CA ALA A 9 -27.97 -12.93 5.61
C ALA A 9 -27.04 -13.27 6.78
N TRP A 10 -26.31 -14.39 6.67
CA TRP A 10 -25.41 -14.85 7.72
C TRP A 10 -24.02 -14.24 7.55
N SER A 11 -23.49 -13.67 8.62
CA SER A 11 -22.21 -12.96 8.55
C SER A 11 -21.46 -12.94 9.88
N THR A 12 -20.17 -12.60 9.83
CA THR A 12 -19.41 -12.19 11.02
C THR A 12 -19.62 -10.70 11.31
N PRO A 13 -19.35 -10.21 12.53
CA PRO A 13 -19.37 -8.78 12.80
C PRO A 13 -18.37 -8.04 11.91
N ARG A 14 -18.69 -6.79 11.56
CA ARG A 14 -17.83 -5.90 10.74
C ARG A 14 -17.51 -6.46 9.34
N SER A 15 -18.33 -7.36 8.83
CA SER A 15 -18.26 -7.94 7.48
C SER A 15 -18.87 -7.07 6.37
N LEU A 16 -19.38 -5.88 6.69
CA LEU A 16 -20.28 -5.04 5.86
C LEU A 16 -21.74 -5.49 5.83
N SER A 17 -22.13 -6.41 6.73
CA SER A 17 -23.52 -6.87 6.84
C SER A 17 -24.55 -5.74 7.02
N THR A 18 -24.23 -4.68 7.77
CA THR A 18 -25.11 -3.50 7.91
C THR A 18 -25.26 -2.71 6.61
N SER A 19 -24.17 -2.53 5.84
CA SER A 19 -24.25 -1.87 4.53
C SER A 19 -25.10 -2.69 3.55
N LEU A 20 -24.96 -4.02 3.58
CA LEU A 20 -25.80 -4.91 2.79
C LEU A 20 -27.27 -4.86 3.21
N MET A 21 -27.56 -4.79 4.52
CA MET A 21 -28.91 -4.56 5.03
C MET A 21 -29.50 -3.26 4.51
N TYR A 22 -28.74 -2.16 4.50
CA TYR A 22 -29.19 -0.86 3.99
C TYR A 22 -29.48 -0.92 2.49
N SER A 23 -28.66 -1.64 1.71
CA SER A 23 -28.90 -1.94 0.31
C SER A 23 -30.21 -2.69 0.09
N PHE A 24 -30.45 -3.79 0.81
CA PHE A 24 -31.71 -4.56 0.71
C PHE A 24 -32.93 -3.75 1.15
N ALA A 25 -32.77 -2.82 2.10
CA ALA A 25 -33.84 -1.93 2.56
C ALA A 25 -34.33 -0.95 1.50
N GLN A 26 -33.58 -0.73 0.41
CA GLN A 26 -33.99 0.16 -0.69
C GLN A 26 -34.97 -0.50 -1.65
N ARG A 27 -35.24 -1.79 -1.49
CA ARG A 27 -36.22 -2.49 -2.29
C ARG A 27 -37.63 -2.14 -1.80
N ASP A 28 -38.54 -1.92 -2.75
CA ASP A 28 -39.94 -1.61 -2.44
C ASP A 28 -40.73 -2.81 -1.88
N ASP A 29 -40.22 -4.02 -2.03
CA ASP A 29 -40.83 -5.30 -1.67
C ASP A 29 -40.23 -5.96 -0.41
N MET A 30 -39.43 -5.22 0.37
CA MET A 30 -38.62 -5.76 1.46
C MET A 30 -38.92 -5.13 2.84
N GLU A 31 -39.02 -5.97 3.86
CA GLU A 31 -38.96 -5.59 5.28
C GLU A 31 -37.60 -5.95 5.89
N ILE A 32 -37.15 -5.19 6.89
CA ILE A 32 -35.85 -5.39 7.53
C ILE A 32 -36.02 -5.82 8.98
N VAL A 33 -35.22 -6.83 9.37
CA VAL A 33 -35.03 -7.24 10.77
C VAL A 33 -33.53 -7.26 11.06
N ASP A 34 -33.09 -6.42 12.00
CA ASP A 34 -31.68 -6.29 12.40
C ASP A 34 -31.38 -7.16 13.64
N GLU A 35 -30.54 -8.20 13.46
CA GLU A 35 -30.00 -9.08 14.51
C GLU A 35 -31.04 -9.56 15.55
N PRO A 36 -32.07 -10.33 15.14
CA PRO A 36 -33.18 -10.69 16.02
C PRO A 36 -32.76 -11.53 17.22
N PHE A 37 -31.65 -12.27 17.14
CA PHE A 37 -31.17 -13.12 18.23
C PHE A 37 -30.24 -12.43 19.23
N TYR A 38 -29.88 -11.16 19.00
CA TYR A 38 -28.85 -10.51 19.82
C TYR A 38 -29.23 -10.39 21.30
N ALA A 39 -30.51 -10.09 21.60
CA ALA A 39 -31.02 -10.04 22.96
C ALA A 39 -30.91 -11.40 23.68
N ASN A 40 -31.28 -12.48 22.99
CA ASN A 40 -31.13 -13.84 23.52
C ASN A 40 -29.66 -14.17 23.78
N PHE A 41 -28.78 -13.85 22.83
CA PHE A 41 -27.34 -14.05 22.96
C PHE A 41 -26.76 -13.37 24.21
N LEU A 42 -27.12 -12.10 24.49
CA LEU A 42 -26.65 -11.39 25.69
C LEU A 42 -27.17 -11.99 27.01
N ILE A 43 -28.36 -12.62 27.00
CA ILE A 43 -28.88 -13.33 28.16
C ILE A 43 -28.11 -14.64 28.37
N VAL A 44 -27.97 -15.45 27.34
CA VAL A 44 -27.37 -16.79 27.43
C VAL A 44 -25.88 -16.71 27.77
N THR A 45 -25.17 -15.77 27.16
CA THR A 45 -23.71 -15.63 27.34
C THR A 45 -23.33 -14.79 28.55
N GLY A 46 -24.24 -13.95 29.07
CA GLY A 46 -23.94 -12.99 30.13
C GLY A 46 -22.96 -11.89 29.70
N VAL A 47 -22.74 -11.70 28.39
CA VAL A 47 -21.84 -10.67 27.88
C VAL A 47 -22.39 -9.28 28.20
N GLU A 48 -21.58 -8.49 28.89
CA GLU A 48 -21.95 -7.12 29.26
C GLU A 48 -21.73 -6.15 28.10
N ARG A 49 -22.73 -5.28 27.91
CA ARG A 49 -22.72 -4.16 26.95
C ARG A 49 -23.43 -2.98 27.61
N PRO A 50 -22.89 -1.74 27.53
CA PRO A 50 -23.55 -0.59 28.13
C PRO A 50 -24.99 -0.25 27.64
N TYR A 51 -25.51 -0.88 26.58
CA TYR A 51 -26.91 -0.76 26.10
C TYR A 51 -27.76 -2.01 26.39
N ARG A 52 -27.24 -2.96 27.17
CA ARG A 52 -27.87 -4.27 27.42
C ARG A 52 -29.27 -4.12 28.00
N ASP A 53 -29.42 -3.34 29.07
CA ASP A 53 -30.72 -3.18 29.73
C ASP A 53 -31.75 -2.51 28.82
N GLU A 54 -31.34 -1.52 28.01
CA GLU A 54 -32.19 -0.88 27.01
C GLU A 54 -32.64 -1.88 25.94
N LEU A 55 -31.73 -2.71 25.42
CA LEU A 55 -32.04 -3.75 24.45
C LEU A 55 -33.06 -4.75 25.01
N LEU A 56 -32.80 -5.29 26.21
CA LEU A 56 -33.66 -6.29 26.85
C LEU A 56 -35.04 -5.72 27.21
N SER A 57 -35.16 -4.41 27.44
CA SER A 57 -36.46 -3.76 27.69
C SER A 57 -37.32 -3.60 26.43
N ARG A 58 -36.71 -3.63 25.23
CA ARG A 58 -37.37 -3.31 23.95
C ARG A 58 -37.55 -4.51 23.01
N THR A 59 -36.93 -5.64 23.31
CA THR A 59 -36.89 -6.80 22.41
C THR A 59 -37.35 -8.06 23.14
N GLU A 60 -38.02 -8.95 22.42
CA GLU A 60 -38.45 -10.26 22.92
C GLU A 60 -37.25 -11.22 22.88
N PRO A 61 -36.74 -11.72 24.02
CA PRO A 61 -35.58 -12.61 24.03
C PRO A 61 -35.91 -14.09 23.79
N ASP A 62 -37.19 -14.50 23.81
CA ASP A 62 -37.57 -15.89 23.58
C ASP A 62 -37.37 -16.29 22.11
N VAL A 63 -36.48 -17.26 21.87
CA VAL A 63 -36.11 -17.68 20.50
C VAL A 63 -37.31 -18.25 19.74
N ASN A 64 -38.18 -19.00 20.40
CA ASN A 64 -39.32 -19.62 19.72
C ASN A 64 -40.33 -18.56 19.27
N LYS A 65 -40.56 -17.55 20.10
CA LYS A 65 -41.40 -16.40 19.73
C LYS A 65 -40.75 -15.57 18.64
N LEU A 66 -39.46 -15.26 18.74
CA LEU A 66 -38.72 -14.54 17.69
C LEU A 66 -38.85 -15.22 16.32
N VAL A 67 -38.65 -16.54 16.27
CA VAL A 67 -38.78 -17.30 15.02
C VAL A 67 -40.21 -17.25 14.48
N LYS A 68 -41.22 -17.47 15.33
CA LYS A 68 -42.63 -17.55 14.89
C LYS A 68 -43.29 -16.21 14.60
N GLU A 69 -43.00 -15.18 15.40
CA GLU A 69 -43.72 -13.91 15.40
C GLU A 69 -42.95 -12.78 14.73
N VAL A 70 -41.61 -12.83 14.71
CA VAL A 70 -40.77 -11.77 14.13
C VAL A 70 -40.17 -12.21 12.79
N ILE A 71 -39.50 -13.36 12.74
CA ILE A 71 -38.83 -13.84 11.54
C ILE A 71 -39.87 -14.33 10.52
N PHE A 72 -40.66 -15.34 10.87
CA PHE A 72 -41.71 -15.91 10.01
C PHE A 72 -43.12 -15.38 10.32
N GLY A 73 -43.22 -14.34 11.15
CA GLY A 73 -44.49 -13.71 11.49
C GLY A 73 -45.13 -12.98 10.30
N PRO A 74 -46.35 -12.46 10.45
CA PRO A 74 -47.02 -11.72 9.40
C PRO A 74 -46.21 -10.48 8.99
N GLY A 75 -46.26 -10.13 7.71
CA GLY A 75 -45.59 -8.95 7.15
C GLY A 75 -46.48 -8.19 6.18
N LYS A 76 -46.08 -6.95 5.89
CA LYS A 76 -46.73 -6.05 4.93
C LYS A 76 -46.08 -6.13 3.55
N LYS A 77 -44.87 -6.68 3.46
CA LYS A 77 -44.11 -6.83 2.21
C LYS A 77 -43.92 -8.30 1.87
N LYS A 78 -43.60 -8.56 0.60
CA LYS A 78 -43.39 -9.91 0.08
C LYS A 78 -42.18 -10.59 0.73
N TYR A 79 -41.09 -9.85 0.87
CA TYR A 79 -39.84 -10.37 1.43
C TYR A 79 -39.51 -9.75 2.78
N ARG A 80 -38.78 -10.50 3.60
CA ARG A 80 -38.18 -10.01 4.84
C ARG A 80 -36.71 -10.38 4.90
N TYR A 81 -35.85 -9.39 4.98
CA TYR A 81 -34.42 -9.56 5.14
C TYR A 81 -34.05 -9.57 6.62
N CYS A 82 -33.47 -10.68 7.07
CA CYS A 82 -32.95 -10.84 8.42
C CYS A 82 -31.41 -10.75 8.38
N LYS A 83 -30.86 -9.66 8.92
CA LYS A 83 -29.43 -9.56 9.16
C LYS A 83 -29.06 -10.43 10.36
N GLN A 84 -28.25 -11.45 10.14
CA GLN A 84 -27.84 -12.39 11.18
C GLN A 84 -26.33 -12.32 11.42
N ILE A 85 -25.93 -12.35 12.69
CA ILE A 85 -24.54 -12.56 13.10
C ILE A 85 -24.39 -14.00 13.56
N ALA A 86 -23.44 -14.71 12.96
CA ALA A 86 -23.36 -16.17 13.06
C ALA A 86 -23.20 -16.70 14.48
N TYR A 87 -22.45 -16.02 15.36
CA TYR A 87 -22.27 -16.48 16.74
C TYR A 87 -23.50 -16.23 17.63
N GLU A 88 -24.45 -15.40 17.20
CA GLU A 88 -25.67 -15.09 17.96
C GLU A 88 -26.73 -16.17 17.78
N CYS A 89 -26.56 -17.02 16.78
CA CYS A 89 -27.53 -18.07 16.48
C CYS A 89 -27.62 -19.08 17.64
N PRO A 90 -28.81 -19.25 18.25
CA PRO A 90 -28.98 -20.18 19.37
C PRO A 90 -28.75 -21.64 18.96
N HIS A 91 -28.07 -22.39 19.82
CA HIS A 91 -27.87 -23.83 19.63
C HIS A 91 -29.21 -24.57 19.73
N GLY A 92 -29.51 -25.43 18.74
CA GLY A 92 -30.68 -26.33 18.75
C GLY A 92 -31.90 -25.89 17.92
N ILE A 93 -31.99 -24.62 17.51
CA ILE A 93 -33.07 -24.10 16.63
C ILE A 93 -32.59 -23.92 15.19
N LEU A 94 -31.28 -24.03 14.97
CA LEU A 94 -30.62 -23.86 13.69
C LEU A 94 -31.25 -24.75 12.61
N SER A 95 -31.45 -26.05 12.87
CA SER A 95 -32.03 -26.96 11.88
C SER A 95 -33.46 -26.63 11.42
N GLU A 96 -34.30 -26.01 12.25
CA GLU A 96 -35.65 -25.59 11.84
C GLU A 96 -35.64 -24.26 11.08
N LEU A 97 -34.78 -23.33 11.53
CA LEU A 97 -34.56 -22.05 10.88
C LEU A 97 -33.93 -22.21 9.48
N LEU A 98 -32.95 -23.11 9.34
CA LEU A 98 -32.21 -23.34 8.10
C LEU A 98 -33.03 -24.10 7.03
N LYS A 99 -34.11 -24.78 7.43
CA LYS A 99 -35.02 -25.45 6.49
C LYS A 99 -36.03 -24.50 5.84
N LYS A 100 -36.15 -23.27 6.33
CA LYS A 100 -37.16 -22.30 5.89
C LYS A 100 -36.51 -20.98 5.48
N GLY A 101 -37.01 -20.42 4.38
CA GLY A 101 -36.47 -19.19 3.82
C GLY A 101 -35.27 -19.43 2.92
N LYS A 102 -34.71 -18.33 2.43
CA LYS A 102 -33.54 -18.29 1.56
C LYS A 102 -32.34 -17.87 2.39
N HIS A 103 -31.17 -18.45 2.15
CA HIS A 103 -29.98 -18.18 2.95
C HIS A 103 -28.80 -17.82 2.06
N PHE A 104 -27.98 -16.88 2.50
CA PHE A 104 -26.68 -16.62 1.91
C PHE A 104 -25.67 -16.23 3.01
N ILE A 105 -24.39 -16.31 2.68
CA ILE A 105 -23.29 -16.03 3.60
C ILE A 105 -22.44 -14.87 3.07
N LEU A 106 -22.19 -13.90 3.94
CA LEU A 106 -21.25 -12.80 3.70
C LEU A 106 -19.95 -13.03 4.46
N ILE A 107 -18.86 -13.21 3.72
CA ILE A 107 -17.51 -13.35 4.26
C ILE A 107 -16.70 -12.06 4.07
N ARG A 108 -15.70 -11.88 4.92
CA ARG A 108 -14.69 -10.82 4.77
C ARG A 108 -13.35 -11.35 5.26
N ASN A 109 -12.24 -10.82 4.76
CA ASN A 109 -10.93 -11.17 5.28
C ASN A 109 -10.82 -10.81 6.78
N PRO A 110 -10.51 -11.76 7.68
CA PRO A 110 -10.39 -11.52 9.13
C PRO A 110 -9.45 -10.37 9.47
N ILE A 111 -8.33 -10.21 8.75
CA ILE A 111 -7.34 -9.15 9.00
C ILE A 111 -8.00 -7.76 8.86
N ASN A 112 -8.90 -7.61 7.88
CA ASN A 112 -9.60 -6.36 7.61
C ASN A 112 -10.68 -6.04 8.66
N ILE A 113 -11.08 -7.02 9.48
CA ILE A 113 -12.05 -6.86 10.57
C ILE A 113 -11.36 -6.40 11.85
N LEU A 114 -10.18 -6.95 12.17
CA LEU A 114 -9.51 -6.79 13.47
C LEU A 114 -9.39 -5.32 13.92
N SER A 115 -8.85 -4.47 13.06
CA SER A 115 -8.61 -3.05 13.37
C SER A 115 -9.90 -2.28 13.68
N SER A 116 -11.01 -2.69 13.08
CA SER A 116 -12.30 -2.05 13.28
C SER A 116 -13.07 -2.65 14.44
N PHE A 117 -12.94 -3.95 14.67
CA PHE A 117 -13.58 -4.65 15.77
C PHE A 117 -12.99 -4.21 17.11
N HIS A 118 -11.65 -4.14 17.19
CA HIS A 118 -10.92 -3.74 18.39
C HIS A 118 -11.28 -2.34 18.92
N LYS A 119 -11.85 -1.47 18.08
CA LYS A 119 -12.34 -0.14 18.49
C LYS A 119 -13.61 -0.20 19.35
N VAL A 120 -14.35 -1.30 19.28
CA VAL A 120 -15.66 -1.46 19.94
C VAL A 120 -15.59 -2.56 21.00
N SER A 121 -14.92 -3.68 20.71
CA SER A 121 -14.76 -4.81 21.64
C SER A 121 -13.39 -5.46 21.46
N PRO A 122 -12.74 -5.98 22.52
CA PRO A 122 -11.51 -6.77 22.39
C PRO A 122 -11.69 -7.93 21.41
N ALA A 123 -10.81 -8.03 20.41
CA ALA A 123 -10.88 -9.08 19.42
C ALA A 123 -10.46 -10.43 20.03
N SER A 124 -11.35 -11.42 19.96
CA SER A 124 -11.04 -12.82 20.24
C SER A 124 -11.52 -13.69 19.07
N PHE A 125 -10.96 -14.89 18.92
CA PHE A 125 -11.36 -15.79 17.84
C PHE A 125 -12.88 -16.13 17.89
N LEU A 126 -13.43 -16.25 19.09
CA LEU A 126 -14.86 -16.48 19.31
C LEU A 126 -15.70 -15.26 18.95
N GLU A 127 -15.28 -14.06 19.39
CA GLU A 127 -15.97 -12.79 19.10
C GLU A 127 -15.98 -12.43 17.60
N LEU A 128 -15.04 -12.98 16.82
CA LEU A 128 -15.04 -12.80 15.37
C LEU A 128 -16.10 -13.67 14.66
N GLY A 129 -16.67 -14.68 15.31
CA GLY A 129 -17.82 -15.44 14.80
C GLY A 129 -17.57 -16.40 13.63
N TYR A 130 -16.32 -16.56 13.17
CA TYR A 130 -16.00 -17.47 12.06
C TYR A 130 -16.35 -18.94 12.33
N PRO A 131 -16.13 -19.50 13.53
CA PRO A 131 -16.56 -20.87 13.82
C PRO A 131 -18.07 -21.06 13.66
N GLY A 132 -18.87 -20.09 14.13
CA GLY A 132 -20.32 -20.11 13.96
C GLY A 132 -20.72 -20.01 12.49
N LEU A 133 -20.05 -19.17 11.72
CA LEU A 133 -20.34 -19.00 10.30
C LEU A 133 -20.03 -20.28 9.49
N LEU A 134 -18.92 -20.95 9.82
CA LEU A 134 -18.56 -22.23 9.22
C LEU A 134 -19.57 -23.33 9.61
N ALA A 135 -20.01 -23.38 10.88
CA ALA A 135 -21.02 -24.33 11.32
C ALA A 135 -22.33 -24.16 10.54
N ILE A 136 -22.79 -22.92 10.36
CA ILE A 136 -23.99 -22.59 9.56
C ILE A 136 -23.81 -23.02 8.10
N TYR A 137 -22.65 -22.75 7.49
CA TYR A 137 -22.37 -23.18 6.11
C TYR A 137 -22.44 -24.70 5.97
N THR A 138 -21.80 -25.43 6.86
CA THR A 138 -21.78 -26.89 6.86
C THR A 138 -23.19 -27.44 6.99
N GLU A 139 -23.97 -26.95 7.96
CA GLU A 139 -25.33 -27.44 8.20
C GLU A 139 -26.29 -27.10 7.04
N LEU A 140 -26.19 -25.89 6.44
CA LEU A 140 -26.95 -25.54 5.23
C LEU A 140 -26.62 -26.45 4.05
N SER A 141 -25.32 -26.74 3.87
CA SER A 141 -24.84 -27.60 2.79
C SER A 141 -25.34 -29.04 2.94
N GLU A 142 -25.51 -29.52 4.16
CA GLU A 142 -26.01 -30.86 4.47
C GLU A 142 -27.55 -30.96 4.40
N LEU A 143 -28.27 -29.94 4.88
CA LEU A 143 -29.73 -29.98 5.02
C LEU A 143 -30.49 -29.58 3.76
N VAL A 144 -29.96 -28.63 2.97
CA VAL A 144 -30.68 -28.02 1.84
C VAL A 144 -29.83 -28.05 0.59
N ALA A 145 -28.81 -27.19 0.54
CA ALA A 145 -27.85 -27.03 -0.54
C ALA A 145 -26.80 -26.02 -0.07
N ALA A 146 -25.63 -26.03 -0.72
CA ALA A 146 -24.62 -25.02 -0.45
C ALA A 146 -25.20 -23.61 -0.73
N PRO A 147 -25.24 -22.72 0.27
CA PRO A 147 -25.80 -21.39 0.10
C PRO A 147 -24.85 -20.50 -0.71
N PRO A 148 -25.34 -19.46 -1.40
CA PRO A 148 -24.49 -18.46 -2.03
C PRO A 148 -23.55 -17.81 -1.01
N VAL A 149 -22.28 -17.66 -1.39
CA VAL A 149 -21.24 -17.04 -0.56
C VAL A 149 -20.70 -15.81 -1.27
N ILE A 150 -20.88 -14.64 -0.66
CA ILE A 150 -20.40 -13.37 -1.19
C ILE A 150 -19.22 -12.85 -0.36
N ASN A 151 -18.18 -12.35 -1.04
CA ASN A 151 -17.07 -11.69 -0.39
C ASN A 151 -17.34 -10.18 -0.32
N ALA A 152 -17.19 -9.62 0.88
CA ALA A 152 -17.34 -8.19 1.15
C ALA A 152 -16.43 -7.32 0.26
N GLU A 153 -15.25 -7.80 -0.11
CA GLU A 153 -14.33 -7.06 -0.99
C GLU A 153 -14.86 -6.95 -2.43
N ASP A 154 -15.42 -8.03 -2.96
CA ASP A 154 -16.06 -8.04 -4.28
C ASP A 154 -17.25 -7.09 -4.29
N LEU A 155 -18.06 -7.13 -3.23
CA LEU A 155 -19.21 -6.22 -3.04
C LEU A 155 -18.78 -4.75 -2.97
N GLN A 156 -17.60 -4.42 -2.44
CA GLN A 156 -17.08 -3.05 -2.44
C GLN A 156 -16.48 -2.63 -3.78
N ASN A 157 -15.94 -3.58 -4.55
CA ASN A 157 -15.27 -3.32 -5.82
C ASN A 157 -16.26 -3.14 -6.97
N ASP A 158 -17.24 -4.04 -7.06
CA ASP A 158 -18.32 -4.02 -8.05
C ASP A 158 -19.66 -4.43 -7.39
N PRO A 159 -20.33 -3.47 -6.72
CA PRO A 159 -21.56 -3.77 -5.99
C PRO A 159 -22.69 -4.26 -6.90
N GLU A 160 -22.79 -3.75 -8.13
CA GLU A 160 -23.87 -4.10 -9.05
C GLU A 160 -23.74 -5.54 -9.53
N ALA A 161 -22.55 -5.95 -9.98
CA ALA A 161 -22.33 -7.33 -10.43
C ALA A 161 -22.63 -8.34 -9.32
N VAL A 162 -22.14 -8.08 -8.10
CA VAL A 162 -22.35 -8.98 -6.94
C VAL A 162 -23.81 -9.03 -6.53
N LEU A 163 -24.51 -7.89 -6.47
CA LEU A 163 -25.92 -7.86 -6.07
C LEU A 163 -26.83 -8.50 -7.12
N ARG A 164 -26.53 -8.37 -8.41
CA ARG A 164 -27.25 -9.07 -9.48
C ARG A 164 -27.10 -10.59 -9.33
N GLY A 165 -25.87 -11.08 -9.23
CA GLY A 165 -25.61 -12.51 -9.03
C GLY A 165 -26.28 -13.06 -7.78
N LEU A 166 -26.21 -12.32 -6.66
CA LEU A 166 -26.88 -12.71 -5.42
C LEU A 166 -28.42 -12.74 -5.58
N CYS A 167 -29.01 -11.76 -6.25
CA CYS A 167 -30.45 -11.75 -6.49
C CYS A 167 -30.88 -12.94 -7.36
N ASP A 168 -30.09 -13.27 -8.39
CA ASP A 168 -30.34 -14.41 -9.27
C ASP A 168 -30.25 -15.74 -8.49
N ASP A 169 -29.20 -15.92 -7.67
CA ASP A 169 -29.04 -17.11 -6.81
C ASP A 169 -30.18 -17.25 -5.78
N LEU A 170 -30.68 -16.12 -5.25
CA LEU A 170 -31.83 -16.09 -4.34
C LEU A 170 -33.16 -16.22 -5.09
N GLY A 171 -33.20 -16.13 -6.42
CA GLY A 171 -34.43 -16.13 -7.21
C GLY A 171 -35.33 -14.92 -6.94
N ILE A 172 -34.75 -13.75 -6.73
CA ILE A 172 -35.47 -12.47 -6.55
C ILE A 172 -35.05 -11.46 -7.64
N PRO A 173 -35.92 -10.52 -8.05
CA PRO A 173 -35.53 -9.55 -9.06
C PRO A 173 -34.55 -8.52 -8.48
N PHE A 174 -33.45 -8.23 -9.17
CA PHE A 174 -32.55 -7.13 -8.82
C PHE A 174 -33.26 -5.76 -8.98
N GLN A 175 -33.05 -4.84 -8.03
CA GLN A 175 -33.50 -3.46 -8.12
C GLN A 175 -32.32 -2.50 -8.03
N ALA A 176 -32.22 -1.54 -8.95
CA ALA A 176 -31.10 -0.58 -8.99
C ALA A 176 -31.05 0.32 -7.73
N SER A 177 -32.17 0.50 -7.03
CA SER A 177 -32.23 1.22 -5.76
C SER A 177 -31.31 0.61 -4.69
N MET A 178 -30.96 -0.68 -4.80
CA MET A 178 -30.05 -1.36 -3.87
C MET A 178 -28.63 -0.77 -3.87
N LEU A 179 -28.22 -0.05 -4.91
CA LEU A 179 -26.84 0.45 -5.06
C LEU A 179 -26.50 1.66 -4.17
N GLY A 180 -27.52 2.35 -3.64
CA GLY A 180 -27.29 3.53 -2.82
C GLY A 180 -28.45 3.82 -1.88
N TRP A 181 -28.15 4.47 -0.76
CA TRP A 181 -29.09 4.78 0.30
C TRP A 181 -28.80 6.17 0.87
N GLU A 182 -29.77 6.73 1.59
CA GLU A 182 -29.57 8.00 2.29
C GLU A 182 -28.71 7.81 3.55
N ALA A 183 -27.79 8.73 3.79
CA ALA A 183 -26.99 8.78 5.01
C ALA A 183 -27.88 9.02 6.26
N GLY A 184 -27.38 8.66 7.43
CA GLY A 184 -28.07 8.79 8.72
C GLY A 184 -28.61 7.48 9.28
N SER A 185 -29.13 7.56 10.51
CA SER A 185 -29.77 6.44 11.20
C SER A 185 -31.10 6.06 10.55
N LYS A 186 -31.47 4.79 10.68
CA LYS A 186 -32.72 4.24 10.13
C LYS A 186 -33.61 3.73 11.25
N GLU A 187 -34.92 3.73 11.03
CA GLU A 187 -35.90 3.27 12.04
C GLU A 187 -35.74 1.78 12.37
N TYR A 188 -35.22 1.00 11.42
CA TYR A 188 -34.93 -0.42 11.58
C TYR A 188 -33.53 -0.71 12.16
N ASP A 189 -32.76 0.32 12.53
CA ASP A 189 -31.49 0.13 13.22
C ASP A 189 -31.73 -0.38 14.66
N GLY A 190 -30.96 -1.39 15.09
CA GLY A 190 -30.97 -1.80 16.50
C GLY A 190 -30.47 -0.71 17.45
N VAL A 191 -30.81 -0.82 18.75
CA VAL A 191 -30.41 0.14 19.80
C VAL A 191 -28.90 0.31 19.94
N TRP A 192 -28.13 -0.67 19.45
CA TRP A 192 -26.67 -0.67 19.43
C TRP A 192 -26.06 0.17 18.31
N ALA A 193 -26.85 0.66 17.36
CA ALA A 193 -26.40 1.43 16.19
C ALA A 193 -25.48 2.62 16.51
N PRO A 194 -25.68 3.41 17.59
CA PRO A 194 -24.77 4.51 17.93
C PRO A 194 -23.31 4.07 18.13
N TRP A 195 -23.05 2.80 18.41
CA TRP A 195 -21.70 2.27 18.63
C TRP A 195 -21.14 1.56 17.42
N TRP A 196 -21.97 0.80 16.71
CA TRP A 196 -21.52 -0.06 15.62
C TRP A 196 -21.65 0.61 14.24
N TYR A 197 -22.63 1.49 14.03
CA TYR A 197 -23.08 1.92 12.70
C TYR A 197 -22.58 3.30 12.26
N LYS A 198 -21.71 3.94 13.06
CA LYS A 198 -21.09 5.25 12.72
C LYS A 198 -20.51 5.34 11.30
N GLY A 199 -20.01 4.22 10.77
CA GLY A 199 -19.48 4.15 9.41
C GLY A 199 -20.58 4.19 8.34
N VAL A 200 -21.59 3.33 8.48
CA VAL A 200 -22.68 3.24 7.48
C VAL A 200 -23.57 4.47 7.49
N HIS A 201 -23.79 5.09 8.66
CA HIS A 201 -24.54 6.34 8.80
C HIS A 201 -23.91 7.52 8.04
N LYS A 202 -22.62 7.43 7.67
CA LYS A 202 -21.92 8.46 6.86
C LYS A 202 -21.82 8.09 5.38
N SER A 203 -22.16 6.86 5.02
CA SER A 203 -22.10 6.36 3.65
C SER A 203 -23.45 6.48 2.96
N THR A 204 -23.41 6.64 1.65
CA THR A 204 -24.59 6.60 0.77
C THR A 204 -24.56 5.44 -0.23
N CYS A 205 -23.49 4.65 -0.23
CA CYS A 205 -23.29 3.48 -1.10
C CYS A 205 -22.14 2.63 -0.55
N PHE A 206 -21.85 1.50 -1.20
CA PHE A 206 -20.67 0.69 -0.90
C PHE A 206 -19.39 1.45 -1.26
N MET A 207 -18.57 1.74 -0.24
CA MET A 207 -17.29 2.41 -0.44
C MET A 207 -16.20 1.41 -0.80
N LYS A 208 -15.35 1.75 -1.78
CA LYS A 208 -14.14 0.96 -2.08
C LYS A 208 -13.22 0.84 -0.87
N PRO A 209 -12.56 -0.32 -0.66
CA PRO A 209 -11.61 -0.49 0.44
C PRO A 209 -10.44 0.51 0.34
N ARG A 210 -9.87 0.89 1.48
CA ARG A 210 -8.66 1.75 1.51
C ARG A 210 -7.49 0.99 0.87
N LYS A 211 -6.82 1.64 -0.08
CA LYS A 211 -5.80 1.09 -1.00
C LYS A 211 -4.47 0.65 -0.39
N TYR A 212 -4.19 0.88 0.89
CA TYR A 212 -2.90 0.51 1.47
C TYR A 212 -2.99 -0.90 2.05
N PRO A 213 -2.44 -1.94 1.39
CA PRO A 213 -2.30 -3.23 2.04
C PRO A 213 -1.43 -3.03 3.28
N PRO A 214 -1.85 -3.51 4.47
CA PRO A 214 -0.94 -3.55 5.61
C PRO A 214 0.28 -4.39 5.22
N VAL A 215 1.49 -3.82 5.32
CA VAL A 215 2.72 -4.60 5.17
C VAL A 215 2.74 -5.62 6.30
N SER A 216 2.91 -6.90 5.94
CA SER A 216 2.92 -7.98 6.93
C SER A 216 4.05 -7.79 7.92
N VAL A 217 3.80 -8.00 9.22
CA VAL A 217 4.88 -8.05 10.24
C VAL A 217 5.85 -9.22 10.03
N PHE A 218 5.47 -10.18 9.18
CA PHE A 218 6.30 -11.31 8.76
C PHE A 218 7.10 -11.02 7.48
N ASP A 219 7.01 -9.81 6.93
CA ASP A 219 7.74 -9.42 5.74
C ASP A 219 9.26 -9.46 5.96
N TRP A 220 10.00 -9.83 4.91
CA TRP A 220 11.45 -9.94 4.95
C TRP A 220 12.12 -8.60 5.29
N VAL A 221 11.54 -7.47 4.89
CA VAL A 221 12.09 -6.12 5.17
C VAL A 221 12.29 -5.88 6.67
N LEU A 222 11.37 -6.35 7.51
CA LEU A 222 11.45 -6.18 8.97
C LEU A 222 12.47 -7.10 9.65
N ARG A 223 12.96 -8.12 8.94
CA ARG A 223 13.96 -9.08 9.44
C ARG A 223 15.37 -8.85 8.87
N GLY A 224 15.59 -7.72 8.20
CA GLY A 224 16.87 -7.42 7.52
C GLY A 224 16.96 -8.00 6.12
N GLY A 225 15.83 -8.22 5.45
CA GLY A 225 15.70 -9.00 4.24
C GLY A 225 15.88 -8.25 2.91
N ALA A 226 16.45 -8.99 1.95
CA ALA A 226 16.52 -8.80 0.50
C ALA A 226 15.39 -7.92 -0.06
N VAL A 227 15.75 -6.65 -0.20
CA VAL A 227 15.03 -5.62 -0.92
C VAL A 227 15.97 -5.08 -1.98
N VAL A 228 15.43 -4.85 -3.17
CA VAL A 228 16.11 -4.05 -4.18
C VAL A 228 15.47 -2.68 -4.19
N LEU A 229 16.30 -1.66 -4.06
CA LEU A 229 15.88 -0.27 -4.07
C LEU A 229 16.33 0.39 -5.37
N GLU A 230 15.50 1.27 -5.90
CA GLU A 230 15.83 2.09 -7.06
C GLU A 230 15.32 3.52 -6.83
N GLY A 231 16.04 4.49 -7.38
CA GLY A 231 15.74 5.91 -7.23
C GLY A 231 15.90 6.64 -8.55
N LEU A 232 14.81 7.22 -9.03
CA LEU A 232 14.71 7.94 -10.30
C LEU A 232 13.95 9.26 -10.11
N CYS A 233 14.03 10.15 -11.10
CA CYS A 233 13.39 11.47 -11.03
C CYS A 233 12.51 11.74 -12.26
N ALA A 234 11.43 12.47 -12.03
CA ALA A 234 10.58 13.03 -13.06
C ALA A 234 10.78 14.56 -13.15
N TYR A 235 10.91 15.04 -14.38
CA TYR A 235 11.13 16.42 -14.77
C TYR A 235 10.15 16.81 -15.88
N ASN A 236 9.36 17.87 -15.68
CA ASN A 236 8.52 18.49 -16.71
C ASN A 236 7.67 17.50 -17.53
N GLY A 237 7.01 16.57 -16.87
CA GLY A 237 6.14 15.57 -17.50
C GLY A 237 6.86 14.38 -18.10
N LYS A 238 8.18 14.26 -17.93
CA LYS A 238 9.00 13.13 -18.38
C LYS A 238 9.70 12.46 -17.20
N VAL A 239 9.91 11.15 -17.28
CA VAL A 239 10.76 10.40 -16.35
C VAL A 239 12.15 10.23 -16.97
N PHE A 240 13.17 10.78 -16.31
CA PHE A 240 14.53 10.80 -16.84
C PHE A 240 15.17 9.41 -16.74
N LYS A 241 15.75 8.93 -17.84
CA LYS A 241 16.46 7.63 -17.93
C LYS A 241 15.63 6.43 -17.43
N LEU A 242 14.32 6.44 -17.69
CA LEU A 242 13.36 5.46 -17.13
C LEU A 242 13.74 4.02 -17.47
N ASP A 243 14.06 3.75 -18.74
CA ASP A 243 14.33 2.40 -19.21
C ASP A 243 15.62 1.87 -18.55
N GLU A 244 16.65 2.70 -18.43
CA GLU A 244 17.90 2.34 -17.75
C GLU A 244 17.69 2.03 -16.25
N HIS A 245 16.80 2.77 -15.58
CA HIS A 245 16.44 2.49 -14.18
C HIS A 245 15.66 1.19 -14.03
N ILE A 246 14.77 0.87 -14.97
CA ILE A 246 14.00 -0.39 -14.93
C ILE A 246 14.90 -1.59 -15.23
N ASP A 247 15.79 -1.47 -16.19
CA ASP A 247 16.81 -2.48 -16.46
C ASP A 247 17.63 -2.76 -15.19
N ARG A 248 18.12 -1.71 -14.52
CA ARG A 248 18.95 -1.86 -13.32
C ARG A 248 18.20 -2.50 -12.15
N ILE A 249 16.94 -2.14 -11.92
CA ILE A 249 16.16 -2.76 -10.84
C ILE A 249 15.86 -4.23 -11.15
N LEU A 250 15.58 -4.58 -12.41
CA LEU A 250 15.35 -5.96 -12.85
C LEU A 250 16.62 -6.81 -12.81
N TYR A 251 17.78 -6.26 -13.21
CA TYR A 251 19.07 -6.92 -13.04
C TYR A 251 19.38 -7.18 -11.57
N SER A 252 19.15 -6.19 -10.72
CA SER A 252 19.35 -6.31 -9.27
C SER A 252 18.38 -7.33 -8.66
N ALA A 253 17.15 -7.41 -9.18
CA ALA A 253 16.15 -8.36 -8.72
C ALA A 253 16.51 -9.83 -9.00
N LYS A 254 17.42 -10.12 -9.95
CA LYS A 254 17.95 -11.49 -10.17
C LYS A 254 18.74 -12.02 -8.97
N ALA A 255 19.22 -11.15 -8.08
CA ALA A 255 19.87 -11.54 -6.84
C ALA A 255 18.86 -11.87 -5.72
N LEU A 256 17.57 -11.59 -5.92
CA LEU A 256 16.52 -11.90 -4.96
C LEU A 256 16.09 -13.36 -5.08
N PRO A 257 15.80 -14.05 -3.96
CA PRO A 257 15.29 -15.42 -3.96
C PRO A 257 13.79 -15.45 -4.31
N VAL A 258 13.42 -15.08 -5.54
CA VAL A 258 12.03 -15.01 -6.02
C VAL A 258 11.83 -15.85 -7.30
N ASN A 259 10.63 -16.41 -7.47
CA ASN A 259 10.26 -17.16 -8.68
C ASN A 259 10.08 -16.24 -9.90
N GLN A 260 9.46 -15.10 -9.66
CA GLN A 260 9.07 -14.17 -10.72
C GLN A 260 9.08 -12.75 -10.17
N VAL A 261 9.64 -11.84 -10.97
CA VAL A 261 9.60 -10.40 -10.76
C VAL A 261 8.56 -9.81 -11.71
N LEU A 262 7.98 -8.68 -11.34
CA LEU A 262 7.12 -7.90 -12.24
C LEU A 262 7.86 -7.58 -13.55
N GLY A 263 7.15 -7.68 -14.68
CA GLY A 263 7.70 -7.31 -15.98
C GLY A 263 7.90 -5.80 -16.11
N GLU A 264 8.76 -5.40 -17.04
CA GLU A 264 9.09 -4.00 -17.35
C GLU A 264 7.84 -3.11 -17.51
N GLU A 265 6.90 -3.52 -18.36
CA GLU A 265 5.67 -2.78 -18.61
C GLU A 265 4.80 -2.60 -17.35
N ALA A 266 4.76 -3.59 -16.47
CA ALA A 266 4.00 -3.50 -15.22
C ALA A 266 4.65 -2.50 -14.25
N ILE A 267 5.99 -2.42 -14.24
CA ILE A 267 6.72 -1.43 -13.43
C ILE A 267 6.48 -0.01 -13.99
N LYS A 268 6.57 0.17 -15.32
CA LYS A 268 6.26 1.45 -15.99
C LYS A 268 4.85 1.94 -15.66
N ASP A 269 3.87 1.06 -15.87
CA ASP A 269 2.46 1.36 -15.58
C ASP A 269 2.23 1.75 -14.12
N ALA A 270 2.85 1.03 -13.17
CA ALA A 270 2.75 1.37 -11.74
C ALA A 270 3.36 2.74 -11.42
N ILE A 271 4.50 3.09 -12.03
CA ILE A 271 5.14 4.40 -11.87
C ILE A 271 4.23 5.50 -12.42
N PHE A 272 3.76 5.36 -13.67
CA PHE A 272 2.92 6.37 -14.30
C PHE A 272 1.59 6.57 -13.58
N LYS A 273 0.89 5.49 -13.22
CA LYS A 273 -0.34 5.55 -12.41
C LYS A 273 -0.11 6.29 -11.10
N THR A 274 1.01 6.05 -10.44
CA THR A 274 1.34 6.69 -9.16
C THR A 274 1.61 8.19 -9.35
N LEU A 275 2.40 8.58 -10.36
CA LEU A 275 2.69 10.00 -10.67
C LEU A 275 1.42 10.77 -11.04
N ILE A 276 0.60 10.20 -11.92
CA ILE A 276 -0.66 10.80 -12.40
C ILE A 276 -1.66 10.95 -11.25
N SER A 277 -1.86 9.89 -10.46
CA SER A 277 -2.82 9.91 -9.34
C SER A 277 -2.46 10.94 -8.26
N ASN A 278 -1.18 11.28 -8.12
CA ASN A 278 -0.71 12.27 -7.15
C ASN A 278 -0.52 13.68 -7.75
N GLY A 279 -0.76 13.88 -9.06
CA GLY A 279 -0.47 15.14 -9.74
C GLY A 279 0.99 15.58 -9.59
N MET A 280 1.91 14.61 -9.60
CA MET A 280 3.35 14.79 -9.37
C MET A 280 4.13 14.69 -10.70
N LEU A 281 3.83 15.61 -11.62
CA LEU A 281 4.36 15.56 -12.99
C LEU A 281 5.59 16.46 -13.23
N LYS A 282 5.88 17.42 -12.34
CA LYS A 282 6.91 18.45 -12.57
C LYS A 282 8.28 18.08 -12.04
N SER A 283 8.52 18.22 -10.73
CA SER A 283 9.78 17.88 -10.09
C SER A 283 9.48 16.89 -8.98
N SER A 284 9.77 15.61 -9.22
CA SER A 284 9.39 14.54 -8.31
C SER A 284 10.44 13.44 -8.24
N CYS A 285 10.76 13.04 -7.03
CA CYS A 285 11.61 11.89 -6.75
C CYS A 285 10.73 10.64 -6.64
N ILE A 286 11.13 9.58 -7.32
CA ILE A 286 10.46 8.29 -7.34
C ILE A 286 11.38 7.30 -6.64
N LYS A 287 10.86 6.61 -5.64
CA LYS A 287 11.53 5.52 -4.93
C LYS A 287 10.79 4.23 -5.23
N LEU A 288 11.51 3.26 -5.77
CA LEU A 288 11.01 1.91 -5.99
C LEU A 288 11.62 0.99 -4.94
N ALA A 289 10.81 0.11 -4.39
CA ALA A 289 11.27 -0.99 -3.58
C ALA A 289 10.63 -2.29 -4.09
N LEU A 290 11.47 -3.21 -4.56
CA LEU A 290 11.07 -4.58 -4.85
C LEU A 290 11.37 -5.44 -3.62
N ILE A 291 10.30 -5.99 -3.04
CA ILE A 291 10.34 -6.73 -1.79
C ILE A 291 9.92 -8.17 -2.04
N CYS A 292 10.68 -9.11 -1.49
CA CYS A 292 10.28 -10.52 -1.43
C CYS A 292 9.21 -10.71 -0.34
N CYS A 293 7.95 -10.88 -0.74
CA CYS A 293 6.86 -10.96 0.23
C CYS A 293 6.46 -12.40 0.53
N LYS A 294 6.13 -12.64 1.81
CA LYS A 294 5.27 -13.72 2.35
C LYS A 294 5.95 -15.00 2.85
N LYS A 295 6.79 -14.88 3.88
CA LYS A 295 7.00 -16.01 4.80
C LYS A 295 5.88 -16.05 5.85
N VAL A 296 5.24 -17.21 6.03
CA VAL A 296 4.14 -17.38 7.01
C VAL A 296 4.66 -17.73 8.42
N THR A 297 5.97 -18.02 8.58
CA THR A 297 6.54 -18.51 9.84
C THR A 297 7.87 -17.87 10.23
N PHE A 298 8.20 -17.87 11.53
CA PHE A 298 9.46 -17.33 12.06
C PHE A 298 10.68 -18.23 11.75
N GLY A 299 10.54 -19.57 11.74
CA GLY A 299 11.69 -20.48 11.93
C GLY A 299 12.27 -21.25 10.73
N LYS A 300 11.60 -21.43 9.58
CA LYS A 300 12.15 -22.27 8.48
C LYS A 300 13.09 -21.52 7.54
N CYS A 301 14.29 -22.02 7.26
CA CYS A 301 15.02 -21.58 6.07
C CYS A 301 14.15 -21.93 4.86
N ALA A 302 13.92 -21.00 3.94
CA ALA A 302 13.06 -21.26 2.78
C ALA A 302 13.64 -22.45 2.00
N SER A 303 12.87 -23.53 1.85
CA SER A 303 13.20 -24.58 0.87
C SER A 303 12.98 -24.02 -0.54
N HIS A 304 13.58 -24.64 -1.57
CA HIS A 304 13.34 -24.26 -2.98
C HIS A 304 11.84 -24.26 -3.35
N ASP A 305 10.99 -24.99 -2.62
CA ASP A 305 9.54 -25.03 -2.81
C ASP A 305 8.77 -23.84 -2.19
N ASP A 306 9.44 -22.97 -1.44
CA ASP A 306 8.88 -21.77 -0.80
C ASP A 306 9.23 -20.49 -1.59
N LEU A 307 9.44 -20.55 -2.90
CA LEU A 307 9.81 -19.38 -3.70
C LEU A 307 8.62 -18.42 -3.84
N TYR A 308 8.84 -17.16 -3.46
CA TYR A 308 7.79 -16.19 -3.17
C TYR A 308 7.51 -15.19 -4.31
N ASN A 309 6.31 -14.58 -4.28
CA ASN A 309 5.96 -13.46 -5.14
C ASN A 309 6.66 -12.17 -4.67
N CYS A 310 7.03 -11.31 -5.62
CA CYS A 310 7.58 -9.99 -5.34
C CYS A 310 6.47 -8.93 -5.27
N THR A 311 6.57 -8.01 -4.31
CA THR A 311 5.74 -6.81 -4.25
C THR A 311 6.58 -5.59 -4.62
N LEU A 312 6.09 -4.80 -5.58
CA LEU A 312 6.64 -3.48 -5.89
C LEU A 312 5.93 -2.42 -5.06
N ILE A 313 6.72 -1.62 -4.35
CA ILE A 313 6.27 -0.36 -3.75
C ILE A 313 6.81 0.78 -4.59
N VAL A 314 5.90 1.65 -5.04
CA VAL A 314 6.23 2.92 -5.70
C VAL A 314 5.86 4.05 -4.75
N ALA A 315 6.86 4.79 -4.30
CA ALA A 315 6.69 5.99 -3.50
C ALA A 315 7.15 7.20 -4.30
N VAL A 316 6.35 8.25 -4.30
CA VAL A 316 6.64 9.51 -5.00
C VAL A 316 6.63 10.66 -4.01
N GLU A 317 7.63 11.52 -4.12
CA GLU A 317 7.81 12.70 -3.28
C GLU A 317 8.09 13.91 -4.17
N ARG A 318 7.38 15.03 -3.95
CA ARG A 318 7.77 16.30 -4.59
C ARG A 318 9.05 16.79 -3.93
N LYS A 319 10.12 16.88 -4.72
CA LYS A 319 11.43 17.28 -4.22
C LYS A 319 12.17 18.07 -5.28
N GLU A 320 12.57 19.28 -4.91
CA GLU A 320 13.51 20.08 -5.69
C GLU A 320 14.95 19.58 -5.45
N PRO A 321 15.91 19.91 -6.35
CA PRO A 321 17.30 19.55 -6.15
C PRO A 321 17.81 19.95 -4.76
N ILE A 322 18.48 19.02 -4.08
CA ILE A 322 18.83 19.17 -2.66
C ILE A 322 19.92 20.23 -2.43
N TYR A 323 20.73 20.50 -3.44
CA TYR A 323 21.92 21.35 -3.32
C TYR A 323 21.84 22.57 -4.23
N ASP A 324 22.23 23.72 -3.67
CA ASP A 324 22.46 24.94 -4.42
C ASP A 324 23.71 24.76 -5.31
N LYS A 325 23.47 24.63 -6.61
CA LYS A 325 24.52 24.48 -7.62
C LYS A 325 25.37 25.74 -7.82
N SER A 326 24.95 26.89 -7.29
CA SER A 326 25.68 28.16 -7.41
C SER A 326 26.65 28.39 -6.24
N ALA A 327 26.24 28.06 -5.02
CA ALA A 327 27.07 28.20 -3.82
C ALA A 327 28.07 27.03 -3.63
N GLY A 328 27.77 25.86 -4.18
CA GLY A 328 28.54 24.63 -3.96
C GLY A 328 28.40 24.09 -2.54
N MET A 329 28.84 22.84 -2.33
CA MET A 329 28.78 22.17 -1.04
C MET A 329 30.15 22.06 -0.35
N LYS A 330 30.10 21.87 0.97
CA LYS A 330 31.26 21.59 1.82
C LYS A 330 31.22 20.13 2.27
N LEU A 331 32.35 19.42 2.13
CA LEU A 331 32.50 18.00 2.45
C LEU A 331 33.50 17.76 3.59
N THR A 332 33.28 16.68 4.32
CA THR A 332 34.27 16.10 5.26
C THR A 332 34.60 14.67 4.88
N THR A 333 35.75 14.15 5.30
CA THR A 333 36.15 12.76 5.05
C THR A 333 35.77 11.85 6.20
N ARG A 334 35.36 10.62 5.85
CA ARG A 334 35.03 9.55 6.79
C ARG A 334 35.68 8.23 6.34
N ALA A 335 36.17 7.45 7.30
CA ALA A 335 36.63 6.08 7.04
C ALA A 335 35.44 5.16 6.74
N ALA A 336 35.59 4.24 5.78
CA ALA A 336 34.57 3.23 5.49
C ALA A 336 34.33 2.32 6.70
N MET A 337 33.19 2.49 7.38
CA MET A 337 32.74 1.60 8.45
C MET A 337 31.66 0.65 7.89
N PRO A 338 31.66 -0.65 8.24
CA PRO A 338 30.80 -1.63 7.59
C PRO A 338 29.29 -1.41 7.70
N ASN A 339 28.78 -0.73 8.75
CA ASN A 339 27.36 -0.85 9.13
C ASN A 339 26.68 0.39 9.76
N ASN A 340 27.22 1.61 9.66
CA ASN A 340 26.54 2.79 10.24
C ASN A 340 25.70 3.57 9.23
N SER A 341 24.56 4.06 9.71
CA SER A 341 23.67 4.97 8.97
C SER A 341 24.45 6.22 8.52
N PRO A 342 24.35 6.64 7.24
CA PRO A 342 25.22 7.65 6.64
C PRO A 342 25.13 9.06 7.24
N ASN A 343 24.08 9.36 8.02
CA ASN A 343 23.74 10.73 8.45
C ASN A 343 24.00 11.05 9.93
N LEU A 344 24.47 10.10 10.76
CA LEU A 344 24.50 10.34 12.21
C LEU A 344 25.66 11.22 12.74
N ASP A 345 26.71 11.45 11.94
CA ASP A 345 27.95 12.12 12.43
C ASP A 345 28.29 13.42 11.70
N SER A 346 27.45 13.91 10.77
CA SER A 346 27.65 15.21 10.09
C SER A 346 27.25 16.42 10.96
N ASP A 347 26.96 16.21 12.24
CA ASP A 347 26.53 17.25 13.20
C ASP A 347 27.67 18.18 13.64
N THR A 348 28.87 18.08 13.02
CA THR A 348 29.94 19.08 13.18
C THR A 348 29.68 20.31 12.31
N GLY A 349 28.54 20.99 12.52
CA GLY A 349 28.25 22.41 12.26
C GLY A 349 28.39 23.02 10.85
N GLU A 350 29.27 22.52 9.96
CA GLU A 350 29.61 23.17 8.68
C GLU A 350 29.60 22.25 7.46
N ALA A 351 29.68 20.92 7.63
CA ALA A 351 29.74 19.96 6.54
C ALA A 351 28.36 19.38 6.21
N ARG A 352 27.98 19.37 4.92
CA ARG A 352 26.66 18.87 4.49
C ARG A 352 26.66 17.40 4.05
N ASP A 353 27.82 16.82 3.76
CA ASP A 353 27.96 15.40 3.38
C ASP A 353 29.40 14.89 3.61
N SER A 354 29.62 13.58 3.48
CA SER A 354 30.91 12.93 3.74
C SER A 354 31.42 12.04 2.59
N ILE A 355 32.73 12.12 2.33
CA ILE A 355 33.47 11.23 1.43
C ILE A 355 33.87 9.96 2.18
N ILE A 356 33.60 8.80 1.59
CA ILE A 356 33.97 7.50 2.13
C ILE A 356 35.27 7.02 1.47
N MET A 357 36.27 6.83 2.31
CA MET A 357 37.62 6.37 1.92
C MET A 357 37.72 4.85 2.05
N ASP A 358 38.34 4.18 1.07
CA ASP A 358 38.70 2.77 1.19
C ASP A 358 39.93 2.62 2.11
N LYS A 359 40.23 1.39 2.53
CA LYS A 359 41.34 1.02 3.44
C LYS A 359 42.71 1.54 3.00
N ASP A 360 42.90 1.80 1.71
CA ASP A 360 44.15 2.25 1.11
C ASP A 360 44.24 3.79 1.00
N GLY A 361 43.30 4.54 1.59
CA GLY A 361 43.30 6.00 1.54
C GLY A 361 42.94 6.59 0.17
N VAL A 362 42.36 5.77 -0.70
CA VAL A 362 41.79 6.15 -2.00
C VAL A 362 40.30 6.42 -1.83
N SER A 363 39.81 7.54 -2.37
CA SER A 363 38.40 7.87 -2.30
C SER A 363 37.60 6.98 -3.27
N SER A 364 36.43 6.51 -2.82
CA SER A 364 35.55 5.68 -3.67
C SER A 364 34.17 6.29 -3.91
N LYS A 365 33.66 7.14 -3.00
CA LYS A 365 32.30 7.70 -3.09
C LYS A 365 32.06 8.83 -2.08
N ILE A 366 31.02 9.62 -2.31
CA ILE A 366 30.28 10.37 -1.28
C ILE A 366 29.01 9.54 -0.95
N ASN A 367 28.29 9.81 0.13
CA ASN A 367 27.07 9.07 0.48
C ASN A 367 26.15 8.86 -0.75
N ALA A 368 26.05 7.61 -1.21
CA ALA A 368 25.27 7.19 -2.39
C ALA A 368 25.56 7.95 -3.71
N THR A 369 26.74 8.57 -3.86
CA THR A 369 27.11 9.44 -5.00
C THR A 369 28.56 9.21 -5.46
N ASN A 370 28.85 9.49 -6.72
CA ASN A 370 30.22 9.42 -7.28
C ASN A 370 30.89 10.80 -7.24
N ILE A 371 32.22 10.84 -7.29
CA ILE A 371 33.00 12.09 -7.22
C ILE A 371 33.93 12.22 -8.44
N PHE A 372 34.11 13.45 -8.90
CA PHE A 372 34.96 13.84 -10.02
C PHE A 372 35.85 15.01 -9.60
N MET A 373 37.03 15.12 -10.19
CA MET A 373 37.89 16.30 -10.05
C MET A 373 38.37 16.80 -11.41
N VAL A 374 38.73 18.08 -11.45
CA VAL A 374 39.37 18.71 -12.59
C VAL A 374 40.78 19.11 -12.20
N LYS A 375 41.75 18.79 -13.05
CA LYS A 375 43.11 19.26 -12.90
C LYS A 375 43.66 19.66 -14.27
N LYS A 376 44.16 20.89 -14.38
CA LYS A 376 44.69 21.47 -15.62
C LYS A 376 43.71 21.38 -16.79
N GLY A 377 42.41 21.54 -16.52
CA GLY A 377 41.34 21.47 -17.52
C GLY A 377 40.92 20.05 -17.94
N GLU A 378 41.56 19.01 -17.41
CA GLU A 378 41.20 17.61 -17.68
C GLU A 378 40.39 17.03 -16.51
N VAL A 379 39.48 16.10 -16.82
CA VAL A 379 38.56 15.51 -15.85
C VAL A 379 39.09 14.16 -15.40
N PHE A 380 39.08 13.93 -14.09
CA PHE A 380 39.48 12.67 -13.47
C PHE A 380 38.30 12.11 -12.67
N ALA A 381 38.05 10.82 -12.84
CA ALA A 381 36.99 10.10 -12.15
C ALA A 381 37.52 8.78 -11.58
N THR A 382 36.94 8.34 -10.46
CA THR A 382 37.24 7.01 -9.93
C THR A 382 36.63 5.95 -10.83
N ASN A 383 37.44 5.00 -11.31
CA ASN A 383 37.03 3.96 -12.24
C ASN A 383 35.76 3.19 -11.77
N ILE A 384 34.74 3.16 -12.63
CA ILE A 384 33.43 2.58 -12.30
C ILE A 384 33.49 1.07 -12.02
N ALA A 385 34.42 0.32 -12.61
CA ALA A 385 34.58 -1.12 -12.37
C ALA A 385 35.13 -1.43 -10.97
N LYS A 386 35.78 -0.45 -10.32
CA LYS A 386 36.14 -0.52 -8.90
C LYS A 386 35.05 0.09 -8.00
N SER A 387 34.09 0.81 -8.57
CA SER A 387 32.91 1.32 -7.86
C SER A 387 31.89 0.20 -7.67
N ARG A 388 31.30 0.12 -6.47
CA ARG A 388 30.33 -0.94 -6.12
C ARG A 388 28.92 -0.72 -6.70
N LEU A 389 28.69 0.38 -7.42
CA LEU A 389 27.37 0.80 -7.92
C LEU A 389 27.47 1.32 -9.37
N PRO A 390 26.87 0.64 -10.36
CA PRO A 390 26.78 1.16 -11.73
C PRO A 390 25.74 2.30 -11.78
N SER A 391 26.19 3.51 -11.44
CA SER A 391 25.32 4.69 -11.36
C SER A 391 24.96 5.22 -12.75
N ILE A 392 23.67 5.26 -13.06
CA ILE A 392 23.14 5.85 -14.31
C ILE A 392 23.57 7.31 -14.45
N THR A 393 23.60 8.08 -13.35
CA THR A 393 24.06 9.48 -13.39
C THR A 393 25.55 9.58 -13.72
N TYR A 394 26.39 8.67 -13.20
CA TYR A 394 27.82 8.65 -13.57
C TYR A 394 28.01 8.35 -15.06
N ILE A 395 27.31 7.33 -15.57
CA ILE A 395 27.37 6.95 -16.99
C ILE A 395 26.94 8.15 -17.86
N THR A 396 25.84 8.81 -17.48
CA THR A 396 25.34 10.01 -18.16
C THR A 396 26.34 11.16 -18.13
N VAL A 397 27.03 11.39 -17.01
CA VAL A 397 28.07 12.43 -16.89
C VAL A 397 29.28 12.10 -17.78
N VAL A 398 29.70 10.83 -17.85
CA VAL A 398 30.78 10.40 -18.75
C VAL A 398 30.40 10.62 -20.22
N GLU A 399 29.15 10.31 -20.61
CA GLU A 399 28.62 10.60 -21.94
C GLU A 399 28.68 12.11 -22.25
N ILE A 400 28.30 12.96 -21.30
CA ILE A 400 28.39 14.42 -21.42
C ILE A 400 29.83 14.89 -21.59
N ILE A 401 30.76 14.41 -20.75
CA ILE A 401 32.19 14.77 -20.83
C ILE A 401 32.76 14.44 -22.21
N ASN A 402 32.45 13.25 -22.75
CA ASN A 402 32.86 12.84 -24.08
C ASN A 402 32.23 13.72 -25.18
N LYS A 403 30.93 14.05 -25.08
CA LYS A 403 30.22 14.94 -26.01
C LYS A 403 30.82 16.35 -26.02
N GLU A 404 31.17 16.86 -24.84
CA GLU A 404 31.81 18.17 -24.64
C GLU A 404 33.30 18.19 -25.05
N LYS A 405 33.86 17.05 -25.48
CA LYS A 405 35.26 16.86 -25.87
C LYS A 405 36.25 17.19 -24.74
N LEU A 406 35.86 16.87 -23.51
CA LEU A 406 36.73 16.95 -22.34
C LEU A 406 37.50 15.64 -22.19
N THR A 407 38.79 15.71 -21.87
CA THR A 407 39.61 14.52 -21.61
C THR A 407 39.20 13.90 -20.28
N LEU A 408 38.78 12.63 -20.28
CA LEU A 408 38.44 11.85 -19.09
C LEU A 408 39.55 10.84 -18.76
N HIS A 409 40.02 10.87 -17.54
CA HIS A 409 40.95 9.87 -16.98
C HIS A 409 40.27 9.07 -15.87
N GLU A 410 40.16 7.76 -16.05
CA GLU A 410 39.63 6.86 -15.03
C GLU A 410 40.78 6.28 -14.19
N GLN A 411 40.98 6.80 -12.98
CA GLN A 411 42.06 6.38 -12.09
C GLN A 411 41.65 6.40 -10.61
N ALA A 412 42.48 5.81 -9.75
CA ALA A 412 42.32 5.97 -8.31
C ALA A 412 42.72 7.41 -7.92
N ILE A 413 41.85 8.11 -7.18
CA ILE A 413 42.10 9.49 -6.74
C ILE A 413 42.27 9.50 -5.22
N THR A 414 43.41 9.99 -4.77
CA THR A 414 43.76 10.15 -3.37
C THR A 414 43.18 11.43 -2.77
N LEU A 415 43.08 11.50 -1.45
CA LEU A 415 42.61 12.72 -0.78
C LEU A 415 43.51 13.94 -1.05
N SER A 416 44.82 13.73 -1.15
CA SER A 416 45.77 14.80 -1.48
C SER A 416 45.55 15.36 -2.88
N GLU A 417 45.11 14.55 -3.83
CA GLU A 417 44.77 15.00 -5.18
C GLU A 417 43.51 15.86 -5.16
N PHE A 418 42.47 15.49 -4.40
CA PHE A 418 41.30 16.36 -4.24
C PHE A 418 41.66 17.71 -3.64
N HIS A 419 42.50 17.75 -2.59
CA HIS A 419 42.91 19.01 -1.98
C HIS A 419 43.71 19.91 -2.92
N THR A 420 44.32 19.36 -3.97
CA THR A 420 45.07 20.13 -4.96
C THR A 420 44.33 20.26 -6.28
N ALA A 421 43.07 19.82 -6.38
CA ALA A 421 42.26 19.92 -7.58
C ALA A 421 41.87 21.38 -7.87
N ASP A 422 41.66 21.68 -9.15
CA ASP A 422 41.19 23.00 -9.58
C ASP A 422 39.67 23.11 -9.40
N GLU A 423 38.93 22.01 -9.64
CA GLU A 423 37.49 21.90 -9.40
C GLU A 423 37.14 20.48 -8.91
N VAL A 424 36.07 20.34 -8.13
CA VAL A 424 35.54 19.04 -7.68
C VAL A 424 34.02 19.07 -7.73
N TRP A 425 33.38 17.97 -8.12
CA TRP A 425 31.93 17.81 -8.01
C TRP A 425 31.53 16.38 -7.62
N ALA A 426 30.36 16.26 -7.02
CA ALA A 426 29.69 15.00 -6.75
C ALA A 426 28.53 14.78 -7.73
N THR A 427 28.14 13.53 -7.95
CA THR A 427 26.98 13.20 -8.78
C THR A 427 26.11 12.07 -8.24
N GLY A 428 24.80 12.21 -8.38
CA GLY A 428 23.80 11.16 -8.19
C GLY A 428 22.38 11.64 -8.47
N THR A 429 21.41 10.74 -8.52
CA THR A 429 20.07 11.05 -9.08
C THR A 429 19.35 12.23 -8.41
N MET A 430 19.47 12.40 -7.09
CA MET A 430 18.79 13.50 -6.36
C MET A 430 19.60 14.81 -6.32
N GLY A 431 20.92 14.74 -6.42
CA GLY A 431 21.82 15.91 -6.38
C GLY A 431 22.33 16.35 -7.76
N GLU A 432 22.05 15.55 -8.78
CA GLU A 432 22.48 15.72 -10.17
C GLU A 432 24.00 15.89 -10.28
N ILE A 433 24.48 17.10 -10.55
CA ILE A 433 25.88 17.49 -10.47
C ILE A 433 25.96 18.58 -9.41
N THR A 434 26.64 18.29 -8.31
CA THR A 434 26.78 19.21 -7.18
C THR A 434 28.25 19.63 -7.01
N PRO A 435 28.60 20.90 -7.23
CA PRO A 435 29.96 21.40 -7.02
C PRO A 435 30.42 21.26 -5.57
N VAL A 436 31.71 21.02 -5.37
CA VAL A 436 32.36 20.95 -4.06
C VAL A 436 33.41 22.06 -4.00
N VAL A 437 33.20 23.03 -3.12
CA VAL A 437 34.08 24.21 -2.98
C VAL A 437 35.02 24.11 -1.78
N MET A 438 34.74 23.18 -0.86
CA MET A 438 35.55 22.97 0.35
C MET A 438 35.52 21.51 0.78
N MET A 439 36.66 20.98 1.19
CA MET A 439 36.83 19.62 1.69
C MET A 439 37.74 19.60 2.90
N ASN A 440 37.28 19.08 4.05
CA ASN A 440 38.02 19.06 5.33
C ASN A 440 38.56 20.43 5.76
N GLY A 441 37.79 21.50 5.50
CA GLY A 441 38.21 22.88 5.77
C GLY A 441 39.22 23.44 4.77
N CYS A 442 39.73 22.64 3.83
CA CYS A 442 40.56 23.10 2.72
C CYS A 442 39.68 23.59 1.57
N VAL A 443 39.93 24.81 1.09
CA VAL A 443 39.26 25.38 -0.08
C VAL A 443 39.76 24.67 -1.35
N ILE A 444 38.82 24.29 -2.22
CA ILE A 444 39.13 23.69 -3.53
C ILE A 444 39.21 24.81 -4.57
N GLY A 445 40.28 24.82 -5.37
CA GLY A 445 40.52 25.89 -6.35
C GLY A 445 40.51 27.28 -5.70
N ASN A 446 39.56 28.12 -6.11
CA ASN A 446 39.33 29.47 -5.55
C ASN A 446 38.11 29.54 -4.61
N GLY A 447 37.48 28.40 -4.28
CA GLY A 447 36.27 28.35 -3.47
C GLY A 447 34.98 28.70 -4.22
N GLU A 448 35.04 28.82 -5.55
CA GLU A 448 33.90 29.06 -6.42
C GLU A 448 33.68 27.90 -7.38
N VAL A 449 32.49 27.85 -8.00
CA VAL A 449 32.19 26.85 -9.02
C VAL A 449 32.95 27.18 -10.31
N GLY A 450 33.87 26.30 -10.68
CA GLY A 450 34.74 26.49 -11.84
C GLY A 450 34.06 26.28 -13.20
N PRO A 451 34.74 26.67 -14.29
CA PRO A 451 34.18 26.68 -15.63
C PRO A 451 33.86 25.28 -16.19
N VAL A 452 34.67 24.26 -15.88
CA VAL A 452 34.42 22.90 -16.37
C VAL A 452 33.16 22.34 -15.72
N THR A 453 33.03 22.50 -14.40
CA THR A 453 31.86 22.06 -13.63
C THR A 453 30.60 22.76 -14.12
N LYS A 454 30.63 24.08 -14.36
CA LYS A 454 29.50 24.83 -14.93
C LYS A 454 29.07 24.27 -16.28
N ARG A 455 30.04 24.02 -17.17
CA ARG A 455 29.78 23.45 -18.49
C ARG A 455 29.07 22.10 -18.42
N VAL A 456 29.50 21.21 -17.50
CA VAL A 456 28.86 19.90 -17.30
C VAL A 456 27.47 20.06 -16.66
N ILE A 457 27.29 21.01 -15.72
CA ILE A 457 25.98 21.32 -15.13
C ILE A 457 24.98 21.75 -16.20
N ASP A 458 25.38 22.67 -17.08
CA ASP A 458 24.49 23.21 -18.11
C ASP A 458 24.16 22.15 -19.17
N ALA A 459 25.16 21.38 -19.63
CA ALA A 459 24.91 20.26 -20.54
C ALA A 459 23.99 19.18 -19.94
N TYR A 460 24.05 18.94 -18.62
CA TYR A 460 23.14 18.01 -17.96
C TYR A 460 21.71 18.56 -17.84
N LYS A 461 21.53 19.87 -17.62
CA LYS A 461 20.21 20.51 -17.65
C LYS A 461 19.59 20.40 -19.04
N ASP A 462 20.35 20.71 -20.08
CA ASP A 462 19.90 20.60 -21.48
C ASP A 462 19.44 19.16 -21.77
N LEU A 463 20.21 18.17 -21.31
CA LEU A 463 19.85 16.76 -21.46
C LEU A 463 18.55 16.39 -20.72
N ILE A 464 18.29 16.94 -19.54
CA ILE A 464 17.02 16.73 -18.82
C ILE A 464 15.83 17.28 -19.62
N GLU A 465 15.99 18.43 -20.26
CA GLU A 465 14.91 19.04 -21.07
C GLU A 465 14.61 18.24 -22.34
N GLU A 466 15.68 17.78 -23.02
CA GLU A 466 15.59 17.05 -24.28
C GLU A 466 15.09 15.60 -24.08
N SER A 467 15.59 14.89 -23.07
CA SER A 467 15.42 13.44 -22.93
C SER A 467 14.40 13.02 -21.85
N GLY A 468 14.10 11.73 -21.79
CA GLY A 468 13.18 11.12 -20.83
C GLY A 468 11.90 10.59 -21.47
N VAL A 469 11.26 9.65 -20.78
CA VAL A 469 10.02 9.01 -21.23
C VAL A 469 8.83 9.84 -20.77
N ALA A 470 7.98 10.25 -21.73
CA ALA A 470 6.80 11.05 -21.43
C ALA A 470 5.81 10.29 -20.55
N ILE A 471 5.29 10.96 -19.51
CA ILE A 471 4.22 10.41 -18.68
C ILE A 471 2.93 10.45 -19.51
N PRO A 472 2.21 9.33 -19.69
CA PRO A 472 1.01 9.26 -20.51
C PRO A 472 -0.16 9.94 -19.79
N VAL A 473 -0.27 11.26 -19.94
CA VAL A 473 -1.44 12.03 -19.50
C VAL A 473 -2.38 12.15 -20.68
N ASN A 474 -3.60 11.60 -20.57
CA ASN A 474 -4.66 11.91 -21.52
C ASN A 474 -4.97 13.41 -21.35
N HIS A 475 -4.73 14.20 -22.40
CA HIS A 475 -5.04 15.62 -22.41
C HIS A 475 -6.54 15.91 -22.61
N ASP A 476 -7.38 14.88 -22.72
CA ASP A 476 -8.82 14.98 -22.86
C ASP A 476 -9.53 14.38 -21.64
N ALA A 477 -9.83 15.22 -20.65
CA ALA A 477 -10.81 14.98 -19.60
C ALA A 477 -11.38 16.31 -19.08
#